data_AF-A0A8T3LTS8-F1
#
_entry.id   AF-A0A8T3LTS8-F1
#
_cell.length_a   1.000
_cell.length_b   1.000
_cell.length_c   1.000
_cell.angle_alpha   90.00
_cell.angle_beta   90.00
_cell.angle_gamma   90.00
#
_symmetry.space_group_name_H-M   'P 1'
#
loop_
_entity.id
_entity.type
_entity.pdbx_description
1 polymer ?
#
loop_
_entity_poly.entity_id
_entity_poly.type
_entity_poly.pdbx_seq_one_letter_code
_entity_poly.pdbx_strand_id
1 'polypeptide(L)'
;MSLLQIVLALLLAFIGMVILAPIYISLLQRLGFGKQIRTDGPEAHYGKAGTPTMGGMLVVAVVLFLAMAMRIEDAATLTPMLTLMGVGILGAIDDFVNVRTGIGMRGRWKLVWQTAVAILAAFYIWRHFDLTGINIPFLGQFEVAPLLLI
;
A
#
# COMPACT_ATOMS: atom_id res chain seq x y z
N MET A 1 -19.61 -8.94 -3.24
CA MET A 1 -20.05 -7.79 -2.40
C MET A 1 -21.26 -7.12 -3.05
N SER A 2 -22.24 -6.68 -2.26
CA SER A 2 -23.36 -5.88 -2.78
C SER A 2 -22.96 -4.40 -2.94
N LEU A 3 -23.68 -3.64 -3.78
CA LEU A 3 -23.45 -2.19 -3.96
C LEU A 3 -23.45 -1.45 -2.62
N LEU A 4 -24.38 -1.80 -1.73
CA LEU A 4 -24.46 -1.22 -0.39
C LEU A 4 -23.19 -1.46 0.42
N GLN A 5 -22.61 -2.67 0.38
CA GLN A 5 -21.35 -2.96 1.08
C GLN A 5 -20.19 -2.13 0.54
N ILE A 6 -20.12 -1.92 -0.77
CA ILE A 6 -19.06 -1.10 -1.39
C ILE A 6 -19.19 0.36 -0.92
N VAL A 7 -20.40 0.92 -0.97
CA VAL A 7 -20.66 2.30 -0.52
C VAL A 7 -20.35 2.46 0.97
N LEU A 8 -20.78 1.50 1.81
CA LEU A 8 -20.47 1.52 3.23
C LEU A 8 -18.97 1.43 3.50
N ALA A 9 -18.24 0.54 2.83
CA ALA A 9 -16.79 0.42 2.98
C ALA A 9 -16.08 1.73 2.64
N LEU A 10 -16.51 2.40 1.56
CA LEU A 10 -15.95 3.67 1.11
C LEU A 10 -16.20 4.80 2.13
N LEU A 11 -17.45 4.91 2.64
CA LEU A 11 -17.80 5.91 3.65
C LEU A 11 -17.06 5.67 4.96
N LEU A 12 -16.98 4.41 5.43
CA LEU A 12 -16.26 4.06 6.65
C LEU A 12 -14.76 4.32 6.52
N ALA A 13 -14.15 4.02 5.37
CA ALA A 13 -12.76 4.34 5.09
C ALA A 13 -12.51 5.84 5.12
N PHE A 14 -13.37 6.63 4.48
CA PHE A 14 -13.27 8.09 4.47
C PHE A 14 -13.40 8.69 5.87
N ILE A 15 -14.46 8.32 6.60
CA ILE A 15 -14.71 8.81 7.96
C ILE A 15 -13.56 8.40 8.89
N GLY A 16 -13.12 7.14 8.81
CA GLY A 16 -11.98 6.62 9.57
C GLY A 16 -10.71 7.44 9.33
N MET A 17 -10.40 7.75 8.07
CA MET A 17 -9.25 8.59 7.73
C MET A 17 -9.39 10.02 8.27
N VAL A 18 -10.55 10.67 8.12
CA VAL A 18 -10.78 12.04 8.59
C VAL A 18 -10.61 12.14 10.11
N ILE A 19 -11.09 11.16 10.85
CA ILE A 19 -11.01 11.14 12.33
C ILE A 19 -9.60 10.76 12.79
N LEU A 20 -8.99 9.71 12.23
CA LEU A 20 -7.73 9.17 12.71
C LEU A 20 -6.51 9.95 12.22
N ALA A 21 -6.56 10.57 11.04
CA ALA A 21 -5.43 11.32 10.47
C ALA A 21 -4.87 12.40 11.40
N PRO A 22 -5.66 13.34 11.97
CA PRO A 22 -5.09 14.38 12.84
C PRO A 22 -4.45 13.80 14.11
N ILE A 23 -5.03 12.74 14.67
CA ILE A 23 -4.49 12.02 15.84
C ILE A 23 -3.16 11.37 15.48
N TYR A 24 -3.12 10.66 14.35
CA TYR A 24 -1.94 9.96 13.87
C TYR A 24 -0.80 10.92 13.49
N ILE A 25 -1.12 12.03 12.82
CA ILE A 25 -0.17 13.10 12.50
C ILE A 25 0.44 13.66 13.79
N SER A 26 -0.39 13.96 14.80
CA SER A 26 0.08 14.46 16.09
C SER A 26 0.97 13.43 16.81
N LEU A 27 0.64 12.14 16.73
CA LEU A 27 1.45 11.05 17.29
C LEU A 27 2.82 10.98 16.60
N LEU A 28 2.86 11.01 15.27
CA LEU A 28 4.11 10.97 14.51
C LEU A 28 5.00 12.18 14.78
N GLN A 29 4.42 13.37 14.95
CA GLN A 29 5.15 14.56 15.36
C GLN A 29 5.78 14.39 16.75
N ARG A 30 5.05 13.83 17.72
CA ARG A 30 5.57 13.54 19.07
C ARG A 30 6.67 12.48 19.07
N LEU A 31 6.58 11.50 18.19
CA LEU A 31 7.58 10.44 18.04
C LEU A 31 8.85 10.91 17.29
N GLY A 32 8.90 12.16 16.84
CA GLY A 32 10.06 12.72 16.14
C GLY A 32 10.18 12.29 14.67
N PHE A 33 9.11 11.78 14.06
CA PHE A 33 9.05 11.45 12.62
C PHE A 33 8.80 12.68 11.72
N GLY A 34 8.95 13.88 12.28
CA GLY A 34 9.02 15.11 11.49
C GLY A 34 10.34 15.15 10.72
N LYS A 35 10.27 15.42 9.41
CA LYS A 35 11.49 15.54 8.58
C LYS A 35 12.46 16.53 9.23
N GLN A 36 13.71 16.11 9.47
CA GLN A 36 14.77 17.05 9.82
C GLN A 36 14.95 18.05 8.67
N ILE A 37 15.09 19.31 9.03
CA ILE A 37 15.30 20.41 8.09
C ILE A 37 16.69 20.22 7.48
N ARG A 38 16.77 19.85 6.20
CA ARG A 38 18.03 19.90 5.47
C ARG A 38 18.35 21.38 5.24
N THR A 39 19.46 21.85 5.79
CA THR A 39 19.92 23.24 5.73
C THR A 39 20.34 23.71 4.33
N ASP A 40 20.38 22.78 3.36
CA ASP A 40 21.09 22.98 2.09
C ASP A 40 20.13 23.14 0.88
N GLY A 41 18.85 23.45 1.11
CA GLY A 41 17.82 23.57 0.06
C GLY A 41 17.25 25.00 -0.07
N PRO A 42 16.78 25.42 -1.26
CA PRO A 42 16.28 26.77 -1.49
C PRO A 42 15.01 27.08 -0.66
N GLU A 43 14.82 28.35 -0.31
CA GLU A 43 13.86 28.84 0.69
C GLU A 43 12.38 28.43 0.45
N ALA A 44 12.01 28.03 -0.76
CA ALA A 44 10.69 27.48 -1.07
C ALA A 44 10.39 26.14 -0.37
N HIS A 45 11.39 25.46 0.19
CA HIS A 45 11.23 24.18 0.91
C HIS A 45 10.84 24.29 2.39
N TYR A 46 10.85 25.49 2.99
CA TYR A 46 10.48 25.67 4.40
C TYR A 46 8.97 25.46 4.68
N GLY A 47 8.10 25.56 3.66
CA GLY A 47 6.66 25.32 3.81
C GLY A 47 6.23 23.86 4.01
N LYS A 48 7.15 22.90 3.81
CA LYS A 48 6.93 21.46 4.10
C LYS A 48 7.56 21.02 5.42
N ALA A 49 8.03 21.98 6.22
CA ALA A 49 8.59 21.71 7.54
C ALA A 49 7.49 21.22 8.49
N GLY A 50 7.71 20.08 9.14
CA GLY A 50 6.82 19.56 10.18
C GLY A 50 5.65 18.68 9.72
N THR A 51 5.47 18.43 8.41
CA THR A 51 4.54 17.39 7.95
C THR A 51 5.17 16.01 8.20
N PRO A 52 4.58 15.16 9.06
CA PRO A 52 5.18 13.87 9.40
C PRO A 52 5.24 12.95 8.18
N THR A 53 6.29 12.14 8.14
CA THR A 53 6.47 11.06 7.15
C THR A 53 5.70 9.82 7.58
N MET A 54 5.47 8.83 6.71
CA MET A 54 4.72 7.59 7.03
C MET A 54 3.19 7.68 7.14
N GLY A 55 2.55 8.67 6.50
CA GLY A 55 1.07 8.73 6.41
C GLY A 55 0.43 7.49 5.80
N GLY A 56 1.14 6.80 4.90
CA GLY A 56 0.67 5.58 4.24
C GLY A 56 0.39 4.41 5.19
N MET A 57 1.06 4.33 6.34
CA MET A 57 0.77 3.27 7.33
C MET A 57 -0.63 3.39 7.91
N LEU A 58 -1.15 4.61 8.08
CA LEU A 58 -2.53 4.81 8.52
C LEU A 58 -3.52 4.27 7.48
N VAL A 59 -3.26 4.52 6.20
CA VAL A 59 -4.10 4.01 5.10
C VAL A 59 -4.11 2.48 5.12
N VAL A 60 -2.94 1.85 5.20
CA VAL A 60 -2.83 0.39 5.27
C VAL A 60 -3.58 -0.15 6.49
N ALA A 61 -3.41 0.46 7.66
CA ALA A 61 -4.10 0.04 8.88
C ALA A 61 -5.62 0.16 8.76
N VAL A 62 -6.15 1.27 8.23
CA VAL A 62 -7.59 1.47 8.05
C VAL A 62 -8.16 0.47 7.04
N VAL A 63 -7.50 0.25 5.90
CA VAL A 63 -7.95 -0.70 4.88
C VAL A 63 -7.99 -2.12 5.43
N LEU A 64 -6.93 -2.57 6.13
CA LEU A 64 -6.88 -3.90 6.71
C LEU A 64 -7.93 -4.08 7.82
N PHE A 65 -8.09 -3.08 8.69
CA PHE A 65 -9.09 -3.10 9.74
C PHE A 65 -10.51 -3.23 9.17
N LEU A 66 -10.85 -2.42 8.16
CA LEU A 66 -12.17 -2.47 7.53
C LEU A 66 -12.42 -3.77 6.78
N ALA A 67 -11.42 -4.29 6.06
CA ALA A 67 -11.52 -5.56 5.38
C ALA A 67 -11.81 -6.71 6.37
N MET A 68 -11.13 -6.73 7.52
CA MET A 68 -11.38 -7.71 8.57
C MET A 68 -12.76 -7.49 9.24
N ALA A 69 -13.10 -6.25 9.58
CA ALA A 69 -14.37 -5.90 10.23
C ALA A 69 -15.59 -6.23 9.36
N MET A 70 -15.46 -6.08 8.05
CA MET A 70 -16.49 -6.41 7.07
C MET A 70 -16.41 -7.86 6.56
N ARG A 71 -15.48 -8.67 7.08
CA ARG A 71 -15.25 -10.08 6.72
C ARG A 71 -15.07 -10.28 5.21
N ILE A 72 -14.29 -9.38 4.60
CA ILE A 72 -13.95 -9.44 3.17
C ILE A 72 -12.74 -10.37 3.03
N GLU A 73 -13.02 -11.68 3.02
CA GLU A 73 -12.01 -12.75 3.05
C GLU A 73 -11.93 -13.55 1.74
N ASP A 74 -12.44 -13.00 0.62
CA ASP A 74 -12.35 -13.70 -0.66
C ASP A 74 -10.91 -13.71 -1.20
N ALA A 75 -10.55 -14.79 -1.91
CA ALA A 75 -9.19 -14.97 -2.42
C ALA A 75 -8.75 -13.84 -3.37
N ALA A 76 -9.69 -13.17 -4.04
CA ALA A 76 -9.38 -12.08 -4.97
C ALA A 76 -9.08 -10.78 -4.22
N THR A 77 -9.65 -10.59 -3.03
CA THR A 77 -9.34 -9.46 -2.15
C THR A 77 -8.12 -9.73 -1.25
N LEU A 78 -7.86 -10.99 -0.86
CA LEU A 78 -6.72 -11.31 0.00
C LEU A 78 -5.38 -10.95 -0.66
N THR A 79 -5.23 -11.23 -1.96
CA THR A 79 -4.00 -10.94 -2.70
C THR A 79 -3.62 -9.44 -2.70
N PRO A 80 -4.50 -8.51 -3.12
CA PRO A 80 -4.19 -7.09 -3.07
C PRO A 80 -4.02 -6.58 -1.64
N MET A 81 -4.70 -7.14 -0.64
CA MET A 81 -4.48 -6.78 0.77
C MET A 81 -3.07 -7.14 1.26
N LEU A 82 -2.62 -8.36 0.99
CA LEU A 82 -1.27 -8.81 1.35
C LEU A 82 -0.19 -8.03 0.59
N THR A 83 -0.45 -7.72 -0.69
CA THR A 83 0.44 -6.89 -1.51
C THR A 83 0.54 -5.47 -0.96
N LEU A 84 -0.61 -4.86 -0.62
CA LEU A 84 -0.68 -3.53 0.00
C LEU A 84 0.08 -3.50 1.32
N MET A 85 -0.08 -4.52 2.16
CA MET A 85 0.66 -4.66 3.42
C MET A 85 2.16 -4.81 3.15
N GLY A 86 2.56 -5.70 2.24
CA GLY A 86 3.97 -6.00 1.95
C GLY A 86 4.74 -4.79 1.40
N VAL A 87 4.13 -4.04 0.48
CA VAL A 87 4.73 -2.81 -0.05
C VAL A 87 4.58 -1.64 0.93
N GLY A 88 3.51 -1.61 1.72
CA GLY A 88 3.32 -0.63 2.79
C GLY A 88 4.39 -0.72 3.88
N ILE A 89 4.75 -1.93 4.29
CA ILE A 89 5.87 -2.18 5.22
C ILE A 89 7.18 -1.70 4.63
N LEU A 90 7.46 -1.98 3.36
CA LEU A 90 8.64 -1.47 2.67
C LEU A 90 8.71 0.06 2.70
N GLY A 91 7.60 0.73 2.39
CA GLY A 91 7.51 2.20 2.44
C GLY A 91 7.74 2.75 3.84
N ALA A 92 7.19 2.08 4.88
CA ALA A 92 7.43 2.45 6.26
C ALA A 92 8.91 2.30 6.65
N ILE A 93 9.55 1.19 6.28
CA ILE A 93 10.98 0.97 6.56
C ILE A 93 11.83 2.03 5.84
N ASP A 94 11.52 2.33 4.58
CA ASP A 94 12.22 3.35 3.80
C ASP A 94 12.11 4.75 4.43
N ASP A 95 10.90 5.16 4.81
CA ASP A 95 10.65 6.44 5.48
C ASP A 95 11.36 6.50 6.84
N PHE A 96 11.40 5.40 7.60
CA PHE A 96 12.12 5.32 8.87
C PHE A 96 13.63 5.52 8.67
N VAL A 97 14.22 4.82 7.68
CA VAL A 97 15.64 4.95 7.35
C VAL A 97 15.95 6.37 6.88
N ASN A 98 15.08 6.96 6.08
CA ASN A 98 15.24 8.34 5.60
C ASN A 98 15.20 9.36 6.75
N VAL A 99 14.29 9.19 7.72
CA VAL A 99 14.23 10.06 8.91
C VAL A 99 15.51 9.94 9.76
N ARG A 100 16.08 8.74 9.88
CA ARG A 100 17.27 8.48 10.72
C ARG A 100 18.59 8.89 10.07
N THR A 101 18.71 8.73 8.76
CA THR A 101 19.99 8.85 8.04
C THR A 101 20.03 10.01 7.03
N GLY A 102 18.88 10.63 6.76
CA GLY A 102 18.73 11.67 5.72
C GLY A 102 18.72 11.13 4.29
N ILE A 103 18.91 9.82 4.10
CA ILE A 103 18.93 9.14 2.81
C ILE A 103 17.99 7.93 2.90
N GLY A 104 17.13 7.75 1.89
CA GLY A 104 16.27 6.56 1.82
C GLY A 104 17.05 5.27 1.53
N MET A 105 16.37 4.14 1.60
CA MET A 105 16.93 2.84 1.25
C MET A 105 17.38 2.80 -0.23
N ARG A 106 18.49 2.10 -0.51
CA ARG A 106 19.01 1.96 -1.88
C ARG A 106 17.95 1.34 -2.79
N GLY A 107 17.73 1.92 -3.97
CA GLY A 107 16.69 1.49 -4.91
C GLY A 107 16.74 0.01 -5.27
N ARG A 108 17.94 -0.58 -5.39
CA ARG A 108 18.10 -2.03 -5.65
C ARG A 108 17.42 -2.92 -4.62
N TRP A 109 17.44 -2.54 -3.34
CA TRP A 109 16.80 -3.31 -2.27
C TRP A 109 15.28 -3.15 -2.27
N LYS A 110 14.79 -1.97 -2.68
CA LYS A 110 13.36 -1.74 -2.89
C LYS A 110 12.83 -2.61 -4.02
N LEU A 111 13.56 -2.68 -5.12
CA LEU A 111 13.21 -3.53 -6.26
C LEU A 111 13.18 -5.00 -5.87
N VAL A 112 14.23 -5.51 -5.20
CA VAL A 112 14.26 -6.91 -4.73
C VAL A 112 13.04 -7.22 -3.85
N TRP A 113 12.69 -6.33 -2.92
CA TRP A 113 11.50 -6.51 -2.07
C TRP A 113 10.20 -6.50 -2.87
N GLN A 114 10.01 -5.52 -3.74
CA GLN A 114 8.80 -5.41 -4.57
C GLN A 114 8.65 -6.60 -5.52
N THR A 115 9.75 -7.07 -6.11
CA THR A 115 9.76 -8.28 -6.94
C THR A 115 9.41 -9.52 -6.13
N ALA A 116 9.95 -9.68 -4.92
CA ALA A 116 9.59 -10.80 -4.05
C ALA A 116 8.09 -10.79 -3.69
N VAL A 117 7.53 -9.62 -3.31
CA VAL A 117 6.10 -9.48 -3.04
C VAL A 117 5.26 -9.79 -4.28
N ALA A 118 5.67 -9.30 -5.45
CA ALA A 118 4.97 -9.55 -6.71
C ALA A 118 4.97 -11.03 -7.11
N ILE A 119 6.10 -11.73 -6.94
CA ILE A 119 6.21 -13.18 -7.19
C ILE A 119 5.29 -13.96 -6.26
N LEU A 120 5.27 -13.62 -4.96
CA LEU A 120 4.38 -14.28 -3.98
C LEU A 120 2.90 -14.05 -4.32
N ALA A 121 2.54 -12.82 -4.71
CA ALA A 121 1.18 -12.50 -5.15
C ALA A 121 0.80 -13.27 -6.42
N ALA A 122 1.69 -13.31 -7.42
CA ALA A 122 1.47 -14.06 -8.66
C ALA A 122 1.31 -15.56 -8.40
N PHE A 123 2.16 -16.14 -7.53
CA PHE A 123 2.06 -17.55 -7.14
C PHE A 123 0.75 -17.86 -6.42
N TYR A 124 0.31 -16.99 -5.51
CA TYR A 124 -0.97 -17.15 -4.83
C TYR A 124 -2.14 -17.11 -5.83
N ILE A 125 -2.12 -16.16 -6.77
CA ILE A 125 -3.14 -16.06 -7.82
C ILE A 125 -3.17 -17.33 -8.66
N TRP A 126 -2.02 -17.78 -9.14
CA TRP A 126 -1.90 -18.98 -9.96
C TRP A 126 -2.46 -20.23 -9.26
N ARG A 127 -2.30 -20.35 -7.94
CA ARG A 127 -2.80 -21.51 -7.18
C ARG A 127 -4.30 -21.48 -6.89
N HIS A 128 -4.93 -20.30 -6.89
CA HIS A 128 -6.33 -20.13 -6.48
C HIS A 128 -7.25 -19.73 -7.63
N PHE A 129 -6.70 -19.29 -8.75
CA PHE A 129 -7.45 -18.88 -9.93
C PHE A 129 -6.95 -19.67 -11.14
N ASP A 130 -7.84 -20.47 -11.72
CA ASP A 130 -7.60 -21.19 -12.98
C ASP A 130 -7.64 -20.20 -14.16
N LEU A 131 -6.60 -19.36 -14.25
CA LEU A 131 -6.48 -18.36 -15.30
C LEU A 131 -6.18 -19.04 -16.66
N THR A 132 -7.23 -19.27 -17.44
CA THR A 132 -7.14 -19.88 -18.78
C THR A 132 -7.13 -18.87 -19.92
N GLY A 133 -7.37 -17.59 -19.64
CA GLY A 133 -7.40 -16.54 -20.66
C GLY A 133 -7.20 -15.14 -20.11
N ILE A 134 -6.82 -14.23 -21.01
CA ILE A 134 -6.69 -12.80 -20.75
C ILE A 134 -7.81 -12.09 -21.49
N ASN A 135 -8.55 -11.24 -20.78
CA ASN A 135 -9.57 -10.40 -21.39
C ASN A 135 -8.92 -9.11 -21.90
N ILE A 136 -8.90 -8.92 -23.22
CA ILE A 136 -8.36 -7.71 -23.84
C ILE A 136 -9.54 -6.76 -24.09
N PRO A 137 -9.50 -5.52 -23.57
CA PRO A 137 -10.55 -4.54 -23.81
C PRO A 137 -10.87 -4.44 -25.31
N PHE A 138 -12.16 -4.43 -25.65
CA PHE A 138 -12.71 -4.38 -27.01
C PHE A 138 -12.49 -5.61 -27.89
N LEU A 139 -11.49 -6.46 -27.62
CA LEU A 139 -11.13 -7.61 -28.45
C LEU A 139 -11.63 -8.95 -27.89
N GLY A 140 -12.09 -8.98 -26.64
CA GLY A 140 -12.67 -10.16 -26.00
C GLY A 140 -11.63 -11.03 -25.28
N GLN A 141 -12.03 -12.24 -24.92
CA GLN A 141 -11.19 -13.18 -24.18
C GLN A 141 -10.27 -13.95 -25.13
N PHE A 142 -8.96 -13.83 -24.92
CA PHE A 142 -7.96 -14.65 -25.60
C PHE A 142 -7.54 -15.76 -24.65
N GLU A 143 -7.70 -17.00 -25.07
CA GLU A 143 -7.17 -18.14 -24.33
C GLU A 143 -5.65 -18.12 -24.39
N VAL A 144 -5.02 -18.14 -23.22
CA VAL A 144 -3.56 -18.25 -23.14
C VAL A 144 -3.27 -19.74 -23.13
N ALA A 145 -2.90 -20.28 -24.29
CA ALA A 145 -2.51 -21.68 -24.43
C ALA A 145 -1.42 -22.04 -23.39
N PRO A 146 -1.34 -23.30 -22.92
CA PRO A 146 -0.54 -23.71 -21.76
C PRO A 146 0.98 -23.62 -21.93
N LEU A 147 1.48 -22.97 -22.98
CA LEU A 147 2.91 -22.73 -23.20
C LEU A 147 3.56 -21.81 -22.16
N LEU A 148 2.76 -21.05 -21.39
CA LEU A 148 3.20 -20.29 -20.20
C LEU A 148 2.89 -21.01 -18.87
N LEU A 149 2.38 -22.26 -18.91
CA LEU A 149 1.97 -23.08 -17.77
C LEU A 149 2.85 -24.33 -17.59
N ILE A 150 4.15 -24.25 -17.95
CA ILE A 150 5.18 -25.22 -17.55
C ILE A 150 6.11 -24.55 -16.55
#